data_AF-A0A6J1B776-F1
#
_entry.id   AF-A0A6J1B776-F1
#
_cell.length_a   1.000
_cell.length_b   1.000
_cell.length_c   1.000
_cell.angle_alpha   90.00
_cell.angle_beta   90.00
_cell.angle_gamma   90.00
#
_symmetry.space_group_name_H-M   'P 1'
#
loop_
_entity.id
_entity.type
_entity.pdbx_description
1 polymer ?
#
loop_
_entity_poly.entity_id
_entity_poly.type
_entity_poly.pdbx_seq_one_letter_code
_entity_poly.pdbx_strand_id
1 'polypeptide(L)'
;MASSYFSIAAILIRILFATHLNFCIASRKILSSETDTEFIKTSCGATSYPDLCFTTFSSYASEIQASPKILASKSLSLTLNTTLSASKFLTELSKSQDLEPREAAALQDCVEEISDSVDELKRSIGEMDEIEGKSFAFRMSDIETWVSAALTDQDTCMDGFSENATDGDVKATVRSQIEKVAHMTSIALAFVNRYAGTKN
;
A
#
# COMPACT_ATOMS: atom_id res chain seq x y z
N MET A 1 0.55 64.96 11.49
CA MET A 1 0.36 63.99 12.60
C MET A 1 -0.74 62.98 12.28
N ALA A 2 -1.99 63.39 12.00
CA ALA A 2 -3.10 62.46 11.72
C ALA A 2 -2.82 61.42 10.60
N SER A 3 -2.21 61.81 9.48
CA SER A 3 -1.88 60.90 8.37
C SER A 3 -0.94 59.76 8.76
N SER A 4 0.01 60.01 9.67
CA SER A 4 0.95 58.99 10.17
C SER A 4 0.23 57.96 11.06
N TYR A 5 -0.73 58.41 11.88
CA TYR A 5 -1.55 57.51 12.71
C TYR A 5 -2.44 56.58 11.87
N PHE A 6 -3.07 57.09 10.80
CA PHE A 6 -3.87 56.26 9.89
C PHE A 6 -3.04 55.17 9.20
N SER A 7 -1.82 55.50 8.76
CA SER A 7 -0.90 54.53 8.16
C SER A 7 -0.46 53.44 9.13
N ILE A 8 -0.15 53.79 10.39
CA ILE A 8 0.25 52.82 11.42
C ILE A 8 -0.92 51.88 11.76
N ALA A 9 -2.13 52.42 11.95
CA ALA A 9 -3.31 51.61 12.23
C ALA A 9 -3.63 50.62 11.10
N ALA A 10 -3.51 51.04 9.83
CA ALA A 10 -3.72 50.16 8.68
C ALA A 10 -2.69 49.01 8.63
N ILE A 11 -1.43 49.27 8.99
CA ILE A 11 -0.38 48.23 9.05
C ILE A 11 -0.69 47.22 10.16
N LEU A 12 -1.08 47.67 11.35
CA LEU A 12 -1.43 46.80 12.46
C LEU A 12 -2.63 45.90 12.12
N ILE A 13 -3.66 46.45 11.48
CA ILE A 13 -4.84 45.67 11.03
C ILE A 13 -4.43 44.59 10.03
N ARG A 14 -3.53 44.89 9.08
CA ARG A 14 -3.02 43.90 8.11
C ARG A 14 -2.22 42.79 8.81
N ILE A 15 -1.38 43.12 9.79
CA ILE A 15 -0.60 42.13 10.56
C ILE A 15 -1.53 41.24 11.39
N LEU A 16 -2.52 41.83 12.07
CA LEU A 16 -3.55 41.09 12.81
C LEU A 16 -4.33 40.15 11.88
N PHE A 17 -4.78 40.65 10.73
CA PHE A 17 -5.50 39.83 9.76
C PHE A 17 -4.64 38.68 9.21
N ALA A 18 -3.38 38.95 8.87
CA ALA A 18 -2.45 37.93 8.38
C ALA A 18 -2.14 36.85 9.45
N THR A 19 -1.97 37.25 10.71
CA THR A 19 -1.73 36.31 11.81
C THR A 19 -2.95 35.44 12.10
N HIS A 20 -4.16 36.02 12.11
CA HIS A 20 -5.40 35.25 12.23
C HIS A 20 -5.60 34.27 11.07
N LEU A 21 -5.34 34.70 9.83
CA LEU A 21 -5.45 33.84 8.67
C LEU A 21 -4.48 32.65 8.75
N ASN A 22 -3.22 32.90 9.12
CA ASN A 22 -2.21 31.85 9.31
C ASN A 22 -2.60 30.87 10.42
N PHE A 23 -3.12 31.36 11.56
CA PHE A 23 -3.61 30.52 12.65
C PHE A 23 -4.78 29.62 12.22
N CYS A 24 -5.74 30.17 11.45
CA CYS A 24 -6.86 29.40 10.91
C CYS A 24 -6.42 28.35 9.89
N ILE A 25 -5.38 28.62 9.09
CA ILE A 25 -4.82 27.63 8.15
C ILE A 25 -4.10 26.53 8.92
N ALA A 26 -3.28 26.87 9.92
CA ALA A 26 -2.57 25.90 10.74
C ALA A 26 -3.54 24.98 11.49
N SER A 27 -4.59 25.54 12.11
CA SER A 27 -5.61 24.76 12.83
C SER A 27 -6.37 23.79 11.90
N ARG A 28 -6.71 24.24 10.67
CA ARG A 28 -7.34 23.37 9.67
C ARG A 28 -6.44 22.23 9.22
N LYS A 29 -5.14 22.49 9.05
CA LYS A 29 -4.16 21.44 8.71
C LYS A 29 -4.04 20.39 9.81
N ILE A 30 -4.00 20.81 11.08
CA ILE A 30 -3.96 19.89 12.23
C ILE A 30 -5.21 19.00 12.24
N LEU A 31 -6.41 19.60 12.17
CA LEU A 31 -7.66 18.85 12.16
C LEU A 31 -7.78 17.88 10.97
N SER A 32 -7.34 18.29 9.77
CA SER A 32 -7.28 17.41 8.60
C SER A 32 -6.35 16.22 8.85
N SER A 33 -5.15 16.47 9.36
CA SER A 33 -4.16 15.42 9.66
C SER A 33 -4.67 14.43 10.70
N GLU A 34 -5.37 14.89 11.73
CA GLU A 34 -6.01 14.03 12.74
C GLU A 34 -7.11 13.16 12.12
N THR A 35 -7.98 13.78 11.30
CA THR A 35 -9.06 13.09 10.59
C THR A 35 -8.52 12.02 9.63
N ASP A 36 -7.48 12.36 8.87
CA ASP A 36 -6.83 11.44 7.94
C ASP A 36 -6.20 10.26 8.68
N THR A 37 -5.53 10.52 9.81
CA THR A 37 -4.91 9.46 10.62
C THR A 37 -5.95 8.54 11.22
N GLU A 38 -7.06 9.08 11.74
CA GLU A 38 -8.17 8.29 12.28
C GLU A 38 -8.86 7.46 11.20
N PHE A 39 -8.98 7.99 9.98
CA PHE A 39 -9.44 7.22 8.83
C PHE A 39 -8.53 6.03 8.56
N ILE A 40 -7.19 6.20 8.55
CA ILE A 40 -6.25 5.08 8.38
C ILE A 40 -6.43 4.04 9.49
N LYS A 41 -6.50 4.48 10.75
CA LYS A 41 -6.70 3.60 11.90
C LYS A 41 -7.97 2.76 11.78
N THR A 42 -9.09 3.40 11.46
CA THR A 42 -10.37 2.73 11.23
C THR A 42 -10.29 1.75 10.06
N SER A 43 -9.64 2.15 8.97
CA SER A 43 -9.47 1.31 7.77
C SER A 43 -8.68 0.05 8.08
N CYS A 44 -7.55 0.20 8.79
CA CYS A 44 -6.67 -0.91 9.15
C CYS A 44 -7.30 -1.89 10.15
N GLY A 45 -8.21 -1.41 11.02
CA GLY A 45 -8.91 -2.26 11.99
C GLY A 45 -9.76 -3.38 11.38
N ALA A 46 -10.10 -3.29 10.09
CA ALA A 46 -10.85 -4.31 9.36
C ALA A 46 -9.95 -5.27 8.55
N THR A 47 -8.63 -5.14 8.63
CA THR A 47 -7.66 -6.00 7.93
C THR A 47 -7.19 -7.14 8.82
N SER A 48 -6.69 -8.22 8.22
CA SER A 48 -6.06 -9.34 8.96
C SER A 48 -4.75 -8.94 9.65
N TYR A 49 -4.14 -7.80 9.27
CA TYR A 49 -2.84 -7.34 9.76
C TYR A 49 -2.91 -5.87 10.21
N PRO A 50 -3.71 -5.53 11.24
CA PRO A 50 -4.03 -4.15 11.61
C PRO A 50 -2.81 -3.32 12.02
N ASP A 51 -1.86 -3.90 12.75
CA ASP A 51 -0.66 -3.21 13.21
C ASP A 51 0.31 -2.90 12.06
N LEU A 52 0.56 -3.88 11.19
CA LEU A 52 1.36 -3.70 9.98
C LEU A 52 0.71 -2.65 9.08
N CYS A 53 -0.60 -2.75 8.88
CA CYS A 53 -1.35 -1.79 8.10
C CYS A 53 -1.20 -0.37 8.67
N PHE A 54 -1.48 -0.15 9.96
CA PHE A 54 -1.42 1.19 10.52
C PHE A 54 0.00 1.77 10.47
N THR A 55 1.00 0.95 10.77
CA THR A 55 2.42 1.35 10.70
C THR A 55 2.82 1.74 9.28
N THR A 56 2.36 1.00 8.27
CA THR A 56 2.66 1.28 6.86
C THR A 56 1.94 2.51 6.33
N PHE A 57 0.65 2.69 6.66
CA PHE A 57 -0.20 3.70 6.00
C PHE A 57 -0.30 5.03 6.75
N SER A 58 0.00 5.07 8.05
CA SER A 58 -0.11 6.30 8.85
C SER A 58 0.76 7.45 8.33
N SER A 59 1.97 7.16 7.82
CA SER A 59 2.84 8.17 7.20
C SER A 59 2.30 8.74 5.89
N TYR A 60 1.30 8.09 5.28
CA TYR A 60 0.66 8.53 4.03
C TYR A 60 -0.72 9.15 4.26
N ALA A 61 -1.15 9.33 5.52
CA ALA A 61 -2.49 9.82 5.85
C ALA A 61 -2.87 11.11 5.09
N SER A 62 -1.97 12.10 5.07
CA SER A 62 -2.21 13.37 4.35
C SER A 62 -2.24 13.26 2.83
N GLU A 63 -1.60 12.23 2.25
CA GLU A 63 -1.69 11.94 0.81
C GLU A 63 -3.04 11.28 0.49
N ILE A 64 -3.47 10.37 1.37
CA ILE A 64 -4.70 9.58 1.25
C ILE A 64 -5.96 10.43 1.46
N GLN A 65 -5.90 11.48 2.29
CA GLN A 65 -6.98 12.47 2.49
C GLN A 65 -8.34 11.82 2.79
N ALA A 66 -8.33 10.83 3.69
CA ALA A 66 -9.49 10.02 4.05
C ALA A 66 -10.28 9.40 2.87
N SER A 67 -9.62 9.17 1.72
CA SER A 67 -10.26 8.66 0.51
C SER A 67 -10.07 7.15 0.35
N PRO A 68 -11.16 6.35 0.31
CA PRO A 68 -11.07 4.91 0.06
C PRO A 68 -10.38 4.54 -1.26
N LYS A 69 -10.62 5.32 -2.33
CA LYS A 69 -9.98 5.12 -3.63
C LYS A 69 -8.48 5.33 -3.55
N ILE A 70 -8.04 6.45 -2.94
CA ILE A 70 -6.61 6.76 -2.82
C ILE A 70 -5.93 5.76 -1.88
N LEU A 71 -6.59 5.33 -0.80
CA LEU A 71 -6.10 4.28 0.08
C LEU A 71 -5.88 2.96 -0.67
N ALA A 72 -6.86 2.51 -1.46
CA ALA A 72 -6.76 1.29 -2.26
C ALA A 72 -5.62 1.40 -3.30
N SER A 73 -5.58 2.48 -4.08
CA SER A 73 -4.50 2.73 -5.06
C SER A 73 -3.11 2.79 -4.41
N LYS A 74 -2.99 3.47 -3.25
CA LYS A 74 -1.74 3.53 -2.49
C LYS A 74 -1.31 2.15 -2.01
N SER A 75 -2.25 1.33 -1.55
CA SER A 75 -1.95 -0.03 -1.10
C SER A 75 -1.47 -0.93 -2.23
N LEU A 76 -2.12 -0.91 -3.40
CA LEU A 76 -1.65 -1.63 -4.58
C LEU A 76 -0.22 -1.24 -4.96
N SER A 77 0.08 0.07 -4.92
CA SER A 77 1.41 0.59 -5.23
C SER A 77 2.48 0.13 -4.23
N LEU A 78 2.19 0.16 -2.93
CA LEU A 78 3.11 -0.30 -1.88
C LEU A 78 3.30 -1.82 -1.91
N THR A 79 2.24 -2.58 -2.21
CA THR A 79 2.30 -4.02 -2.42
C THR A 79 3.17 -4.33 -3.62
N LEU A 80 2.93 -3.71 -4.79
CA LEU A 80 3.76 -3.91 -5.99
C LEU A 80 5.25 -3.63 -5.71
N ASN A 81 5.59 -2.55 -5.00
CA ASN A 81 6.97 -2.26 -4.64
C ASN A 81 7.59 -3.33 -3.72
N THR A 82 6.79 -3.88 -2.81
CA THR A 82 7.22 -4.98 -1.93
C THR A 82 7.44 -6.26 -2.74
N THR A 83 6.52 -6.60 -3.64
CA THR A 83 6.62 -7.76 -4.54
C THR A 83 7.81 -7.65 -5.50
N LEU A 84 8.05 -6.48 -6.09
CA LEU A 84 9.23 -6.24 -6.94
C LEU A 84 10.55 -6.42 -6.17
N SER A 85 10.59 -5.96 -4.92
CA SER A 85 11.76 -6.13 -4.06
C SER A 85 12.00 -7.61 -3.74
N ALA A 86 10.94 -8.37 -3.44
CA ALA A 86 11.00 -9.80 -3.21
C ALA A 86 11.41 -10.57 -4.48
N SER A 87 10.78 -10.28 -5.63
CA SER A 87 11.12 -10.88 -6.93
C SER A 87 12.61 -10.70 -7.25
N LYS A 88 13.14 -9.49 -7.08
CA LYS A 88 14.56 -9.20 -7.27
C LYS A 88 15.42 -10.02 -6.31
N PHE A 89 15.08 -10.03 -5.02
CA PHE A 89 15.81 -10.78 -4.01
C PHE A 89 15.86 -12.29 -4.34
N LEU A 90 14.72 -12.89 -4.69
CA LEU A 90 14.63 -14.30 -5.03
C LEU A 90 15.41 -14.63 -6.31
N THR A 91 15.37 -13.75 -7.30
CA THR A 91 16.15 -13.87 -8.54
C THR A 91 17.67 -13.77 -8.29
N GLU A 92 18.09 -13.00 -7.28
CA GLU A 92 19.49 -12.94 -6.87
C GLU A 92 19.88 -14.20 -6.08
N LEU A 93 19.02 -14.65 -5.18
CA LEU A 93 19.21 -15.87 -4.39
C LEU A 93 19.31 -17.12 -5.28
N SER A 94 18.50 -17.20 -6.34
CA SER A 94 18.48 -18.36 -7.26
C SER A 94 19.78 -18.54 -8.05
N LYS A 95 20.64 -17.53 -8.08
CA LYS A 95 21.96 -17.57 -8.72
C LYS A 95 23.07 -18.07 -7.78
N SER A 96 22.75 -18.34 -6.51
CA SER A 96 23.71 -18.87 -5.55
C SER A 96 24.20 -20.26 -5.98
N GLN A 97 25.49 -20.51 -5.85
CA GLN A 97 26.10 -21.80 -6.19
C GLN A 97 25.95 -22.85 -5.08
N ASP A 98 25.52 -22.43 -3.89
CA ASP A 98 25.44 -23.28 -2.69
C ASP A 98 24.04 -23.88 -2.46
N LEU A 99 23.15 -23.81 -3.47
CA LEU A 99 21.79 -24.35 -3.38
C LEU A 99 21.79 -25.84 -3.69
N GLU A 100 21.13 -26.64 -2.84
CA GLU A 100 20.82 -28.01 -3.18
C GLU A 100 19.89 -28.04 -4.41
N PRO A 101 20.00 -29.04 -5.32
CA PRO A 101 19.22 -29.07 -6.56
C PRO A 101 17.71 -28.91 -6.37
N ARG A 102 17.18 -29.42 -5.25
CA ARG A 102 15.76 -29.28 -4.89
C ARG A 102 15.41 -27.86 -4.44
N GLU A 103 16.28 -27.21 -3.67
CA GLU A 103 16.10 -25.82 -3.24
C GLU A 103 16.18 -24.88 -4.44
N ALA A 104 17.10 -25.14 -5.36
CA ALA A 104 17.22 -24.38 -6.61
C ALA A 104 15.94 -24.49 -7.47
N ALA A 105 15.36 -25.70 -7.59
CA ALA A 105 14.10 -25.91 -8.30
C ALA A 105 12.93 -25.16 -7.62
N ALA A 106 12.72 -25.37 -6.32
CA ALA A 106 11.64 -24.69 -5.59
C ALA A 106 11.78 -23.16 -5.60
N LEU A 107 13.01 -22.65 -5.57
CA LEU A 107 13.28 -21.22 -5.67
C LEU A 107 13.02 -20.69 -7.08
N GLN A 108 13.32 -21.46 -8.13
CA GLN A 108 13.00 -21.08 -9.50
C GLN A 108 11.49 -21.02 -9.73
N ASP A 109 10.73 -22.00 -9.21
CA ASP A 109 9.26 -21.99 -9.25
C ASP A 109 8.73 -20.77 -8.49
N CYS A 110 9.24 -20.49 -7.29
CA CYS A 110 8.86 -19.30 -6.53
C CYS A 110 9.18 -17.98 -7.27
N VAL A 111 10.29 -17.90 -8.02
CA VAL A 111 10.60 -16.72 -8.84
C VAL A 111 9.55 -16.50 -9.93
N GLU A 112 9.02 -17.57 -10.52
CA GLU A 112 7.94 -17.50 -11.52
C GLU A 112 6.64 -16.99 -10.89
N GLU A 113 6.18 -17.63 -9.81
CA GLU A 113 4.96 -17.25 -9.08
C GLU A 113 4.99 -15.77 -8.62
N ILE A 114 6.13 -15.32 -8.08
CA ILE A 114 6.26 -13.92 -7.64
C ILE A 114 6.36 -12.94 -8.82
N SER A 115 6.82 -13.39 -9.98
CA SER A 115 6.80 -12.57 -11.20
C SER A 115 5.38 -12.43 -11.74
N ASP A 116 4.55 -13.47 -11.66
CA ASP A 116 3.14 -13.43 -12.04
C ASP A 116 2.37 -12.47 -11.11
N SER A 117 2.57 -12.59 -9.79
CA SER A 117 2.08 -11.61 -8.81
C SER A 117 2.42 -10.15 -9.16
N VAL A 118 3.63 -9.88 -9.67
CA VAL A 118 4.03 -8.53 -10.10
C VAL A 118 3.16 -8.04 -11.26
N ASP A 119 2.91 -8.89 -12.24
CA ASP A 119 2.14 -8.51 -13.42
C ASP A 119 0.64 -8.35 -13.11
N GLU A 120 0.09 -9.19 -12.24
CA GLU A 120 -1.27 -9.06 -11.73
C GLU A 120 -1.49 -7.78 -10.93
N LEU A 121 -0.53 -7.40 -10.08
CA LEU A 121 -0.56 -6.14 -9.36
C LEU A 121 -0.44 -4.92 -10.30
N LYS A 122 0.39 -4.99 -11.34
CA LYS A 122 0.45 -3.92 -12.37
C LYS A 122 -0.87 -3.77 -13.10
N ARG A 123 -1.50 -4.88 -13.51
CA ARG A 123 -2.82 -4.85 -14.17
C ARG A 123 -3.88 -4.24 -13.25
N SER A 124 -3.85 -4.63 -11.98
CA SER A 124 -4.74 -4.08 -10.94
C SER A 124 -4.60 -2.56 -10.80
N ILE A 125 -3.37 -2.04 -10.82
CA ILE A 125 -3.11 -0.59 -10.79
C ILE A 125 -3.65 0.09 -12.06
N GLY A 126 -3.41 -0.50 -13.23
CA GLY A 126 -3.92 0.03 -14.50
C GLY A 126 -5.45 0.17 -14.51
N GLU A 127 -6.18 -0.82 -14.00
CA GLU A 127 -7.63 -0.74 -13.85
C GLU A 127 -8.06 0.26 -12.77
N MET A 128 -7.31 0.36 -11.66
CA MET A 128 -7.60 1.32 -10.58
C MET A 128 -7.47 2.79 -11.04
N ASP A 129 -6.53 3.08 -11.93
CA ASP A 129 -6.32 4.43 -12.47
C ASP A 129 -7.51 4.90 -13.33
N GLU A 130 -8.15 3.97 -14.05
CA GLU A 130 -9.28 4.23 -14.94
C GLU A 130 -10.63 3.72 -14.37
N ILE A 131 -10.69 3.49 -13.06
CA ILE A 131 -11.78 2.76 -12.40
C ILE A 131 -13.16 3.43 -12.48
N GLU A 132 -13.21 4.73 -12.76
CA GLU A 132 -14.44 5.51 -12.74
C GLU A 132 -15.31 5.30 -13.99
N GLY A 133 -16.62 5.49 -13.83
CA GLY A 133 -17.59 5.46 -14.93
C GLY A 133 -18.37 4.15 -15.02
N LYS A 134 -18.95 3.90 -16.20
CA LYS A 134 -19.93 2.81 -16.41
C LYS A 134 -19.33 1.41 -16.29
N SER A 135 -18.01 1.28 -16.41
CA SER A 135 -17.30 0.00 -16.28
C SER A 135 -16.78 -0.27 -14.87
N PHE A 136 -17.09 0.57 -13.88
CA PHE A 136 -16.60 0.43 -12.50
C PHE A 136 -16.72 -1.00 -11.97
N ALA A 137 -17.91 -1.61 -12.05
CA ALA A 137 -18.15 -2.95 -11.50
C ALA A 137 -17.29 -4.03 -12.18
N PHE A 138 -17.10 -3.94 -13.50
CA PHE A 138 -16.28 -4.88 -14.26
C PHE A 138 -14.80 -4.72 -13.91
N ARG A 139 -14.29 -3.49 -13.99
CA ARG A 139 -12.89 -3.18 -13.64
C ARG A 139 -12.58 -3.53 -12.18
N MET A 140 -13.52 -3.30 -11.26
CA MET A 140 -13.34 -3.67 -9.85
C MET A 140 -13.27 -5.18 -9.67
N SER A 141 -14.12 -5.95 -10.36
CA SER A 141 -14.06 -7.42 -10.35
C SER A 141 -12.73 -7.94 -10.89
N ASP A 142 -12.15 -7.29 -11.91
CA ASP A 142 -10.83 -7.64 -12.44
C ASP A 142 -9.73 -7.38 -11.40
N ILE A 143 -9.75 -6.22 -10.74
CA ILE A 143 -8.80 -5.88 -9.66
C ILE A 143 -8.90 -6.88 -8.51
N GLU A 144 -10.10 -7.17 -8.02
CA GLU A 144 -10.32 -8.14 -6.94
C GLU A 144 -9.79 -9.53 -7.32
N THR A 145 -9.99 -9.94 -8.58
CA THR A 145 -9.50 -11.22 -9.11
C THR A 145 -7.97 -11.25 -9.14
N TRP A 146 -7.31 -10.27 -9.74
CA TRP A 146 -5.85 -10.27 -9.88
C TRP A 146 -5.12 -10.09 -8.54
N VAL A 147 -5.66 -9.29 -7.61
CA VAL A 147 -5.05 -9.18 -6.27
C VAL A 147 -5.21 -10.48 -5.48
N SER A 148 -6.32 -11.21 -5.67
CA SER A 148 -6.53 -12.53 -5.05
C SER A 148 -5.65 -13.61 -5.66
N ALA A 149 -5.44 -13.55 -6.98
CA ALA A 149 -4.50 -14.42 -7.68
C ALA A 149 -3.06 -14.20 -7.19
N ALA A 150 -2.63 -12.95 -7.05
CA ALA A 150 -1.29 -12.65 -6.55
C ALA A 150 -1.07 -13.21 -5.14
N LEU A 151 -2.09 -13.15 -4.28
CA LEU A 151 -2.03 -13.77 -2.95
C LEU A 151 -1.91 -15.30 -3.03
N THR A 152 -2.58 -15.93 -4.01
CA THR A 152 -2.50 -17.36 -4.26
C THR A 152 -1.10 -17.76 -4.74
N ASP A 153 -0.49 -17.01 -5.66
CA ASP A 153 0.88 -17.29 -6.13
C ASP A 153 1.90 -17.20 -4.98
N GLN A 154 1.69 -16.27 -4.05
CA GLN A 154 2.51 -16.14 -2.84
C GLN A 154 2.39 -17.37 -1.95
N ASP A 155 1.19 -17.92 -1.79
CA ASP A 155 0.98 -19.19 -1.09
C ASP A 155 1.60 -20.38 -1.85
N THR A 156 1.43 -20.44 -3.17
CA THR A 156 2.02 -21.48 -4.05
C THR A 156 3.55 -21.49 -3.97
N CYS A 157 4.20 -20.32 -4.02
CA CYS A 157 5.64 -20.23 -3.80
C CYS A 157 6.03 -20.88 -2.47
N MET A 158 5.28 -20.63 -1.40
CA MET A 158 5.60 -21.18 -0.08
C MET A 158 5.36 -22.68 0.02
N ASP A 159 4.33 -23.19 -0.65
CA ASP A 159 4.00 -24.62 -0.69
C ASP A 159 5.09 -25.42 -1.41
N GLY A 160 5.78 -24.84 -2.40
CA GLY A 160 6.93 -25.44 -3.08
C GLY A 160 8.08 -25.83 -2.13
N PHE A 161 8.18 -25.18 -0.96
CA PHE A 161 9.18 -25.49 0.07
C PHE A 161 8.67 -26.40 1.19
N SER A 162 7.39 -26.79 1.19
CA SER A 162 6.71 -27.33 2.38
C SER A 162 6.96 -28.83 2.64
N GLU A 163 7.24 -29.65 1.62
CA GLU A 163 7.10 -31.10 1.82
C GLU A 163 8.34 -31.87 2.28
N ASN A 164 9.56 -31.57 1.82
CA ASN A 164 10.74 -32.40 2.14
C ASN A 164 12.08 -31.69 1.82
N ALA A 165 12.06 -30.37 1.65
CA ALA A 165 13.27 -29.56 1.57
C ALA A 165 13.75 -29.31 3.00
N THR A 166 15.02 -29.59 3.22
CA THR A 166 15.79 -29.42 4.45
C THR A 166 15.38 -28.16 5.23
N ASP A 167 15.33 -28.29 6.55
CA ASP A 167 15.20 -27.20 7.51
C ASP A 167 16.45 -26.29 7.41
N GLY A 168 16.51 -25.51 6.33
CA GLY A 168 17.69 -24.77 5.89
C GLY A 168 17.43 -23.27 5.83
N ASP A 169 18.51 -22.50 5.97
CA ASP A 169 18.50 -21.03 6.00
C ASP A 169 17.83 -20.43 4.75
N VAL A 170 17.90 -21.09 3.60
CA VAL A 170 17.27 -20.66 2.34
C VAL A 170 15.75 -20.63 2.47
N LYS A 171 15.13 -21.70 2.96
CA LYS A 171 13.67 -21.78 3.14
C LYS A 171 13.16 -20.72 4.10
N ALA A 172 13.85 -20.53 5.24
CA ALA A 172 13.49 -19.49 6.21
C ALA A 172 13.62 -18.08 5.61
N THR A 173 14.67 -17.86 4.82
CA THR A 173 14.92 -16.58 4.14
C THR A 173 13.85 -16.27 3.10
N VAL A 174 13.52 -17.24 2.23
CA VAL A 174 12.44 -17.10 1.23
C VAL A 174 11.11 -16.85 1.95
N ARG A 175 10.79 -17.66 2.97
CA ARG A 175 9.57 -17.51 3.77
C ARG A 175 9.38 -16.10 4.31
N SER A 176 10.43 -15.54 4.91
CA SER A 176 10.37 -14.18 5.47
C SER A 176 10.08 -13.11 4.40
N GLN A 177 10.58 -13.29 3.17
CA GLN A 177 10.27 -12.36 2.08
C GLN A 177 8.83 -12.50 1.62
N ILE A 178 8.36 -13.72 1.42
CA ILE A 178 7.02 -13.97 0.87
C ILE A 178 5.91 -13.65 1.86
N GLU A 179 6.07 -13.97 3.14
CA GLU A 179 5.09 -13.59 4.18
C GLU A 179 4.89 -12.06 4.20
N LYS A 180 5.96 -11.28 4.02
CA LYS A 180 5.86 -9.82 3.90
C LYS A 180 5.03 -9.42 2.69
N VAL A 181 5.23 -10.06 1.54
CA VAL A 181 4.42 -9.80 0.33
C VAL A 181 2.97 -10.18 0.58
N ALA A 182 2.69 -11.40 1.07
CA ALA A 182 1.36 -11.91 1.39
C ALA A 182 0.58 -11.00 2.34
N HIS A 183 1.22 -10.51 3.41
CA HIS A 183 0.57 -9.59 4.33
C HIS A 183 0.19 -8.26 3.64
N MET A 184 1.08 -7.72 2.82
CA MET A 184 0.82 -6.49 2.06
C MET A 184 -0.29 -6.70 1.01
N THR A 185 -0.29 -7.82 0.29
CA THR A 185 -1.33 -8.19 -0.67
C THR A 185 -2.69 -8.35 0.01
N SER A 186 -2.73 -9.01 1.17
CA SER A 186 -3.95 -9.16 1.97
C SER A 186 -4.52 -7.82 2.44
N ILE A 187 -3.67 -6.89 2.88
CA ILE A 187 -4.10 -5.52 3.23
C ILE A 187 -4.65 -4.79 2.00
N ALA A 188 -3.96 -4.90 0.85
CA ALA A 188 -4.42 -4.26 -0.38
C ALA A 188 -5.77 -4.81 -0.84
N LEU A 189 -5.98 -6.14 -0.80
CA LEU A 189 -7.26 -6.77 -1.12
C LEU A 189 -8.38 -6.27 -0.22
N ALA A 190 -8.13 -6.15 1.09
CA ALA A 190 -9.11 -5.61 2.03
C ALA A 190 -9.53 -4.17 1.67
N PHE A 191 -8.58 -3.32 1.25
CA PHE A 191 -8.88 -1.95 0.84
C PHE A 191 -9.58 -1.85 -0.51
N VAL A 192 -9.21 -2.71 -1.47
CA VAL A 192 -9.91 -2.85 -2.76
C VAL A 192 -11.37 -3.23 -2.51
N ASN A 193 -11.63 -4.30 -1.75
CA ASN A 193 -12.97 -4.77 -1.43
C ASN A 193 -13.79 -3.69 -0.71
N ARG A 194 -13.15 -2.94 0.20
CA ARG A 194 -13.81 -1.83 0.88
C ARG A 194 -14.17 -0.71 -0.08
N TYR A 195 -13.29 -0.35 -1.01
CA TYR A 195 -13.58 0.66 -2.02
C TYR A 195 -14.72 0.21 -2.94
N ALA A 196 -14.73 -1.04 -3.39
CA ALA A 196 -15.83 -1.64 -4.13
C ALA A 196 -17.18 -1.44 -3.41
N GLY A 197 -17.21 -1.72 -2.10
CA GLY A 197 -18.39 -1.55 -1.25
C GLY A 197 -18.89 -0.10 -1.10
N THR A 198 -18.06 0.92 -1.38
CA THR A 198 -18.52 2.33 -1.32
C THR A 198 -19.37 2.77 -2.50
N LYS A 199 -19.45 1.95 -3.56
CA LYS A 199 -20.17 2.25 -4.80
C LYS A 199 -21.40 1.36 -5.04
N ASN A 200 -21.67 0.44 -4.10
CA ASN A 200 -22.87 -0.38 -4.05
C ASN A 200 -24.05 0.38 -3.42
#